data_AF-H3ND57-F1
#
_entry.id   AF-H3ND57-F1
#
_cell.length_a   1.000
_cell.length_b   1.000
_cell.length_c   1.000
_cell.angle_alpha   90.00
_cell.angle_beta   90.00
_cell.angle_gamma   90.00
#
_symmetry.space_group_name_H-M   'P 1'
#
loop_
_entity.id
_entity.type
_entity.pdbx_description
1 polymer ?
#
loop_
_entity_poly.entity_id
_entity_poly.type
_entity_poly.pdbx_seq_one_letter_code
_entity_poly.pdbx_strand_id
1 'polypeptide(L)'
;MKLIDKFKNGLYSFERDIQHDETNNYKSENRLQYWKKFLGVNEREIENILSNGLGINTANLNELLSENDNFSCKVTETNVLWNQLIHDLQVLSIESIILPEFYIIGDIGQKELPMFYGFHEPFLKLAILRFENYWKNIPGISDNVFNKLLIYLYDQLAEISYRTLILELNIAREENKLAGETSEERYNYFSTQYLSDNYWLILEEYPVMFRLMCEATQKWINNTTRFIDRILSDKDDLEKLLKLREN
;
A
#
# COMPACT_ATOMS: atom_id res chain seq x y z
N MET A 1 3.68 1.22 -19.93
CA MET A 1 3.55 1.90 -18.63
C MET A 1 2.17 1.61 -18.09
N LYS A 2 2.07 1.00 -16.89
CA LYS A 2 0.78 0.73 -16.26
C LYS A 2 0.25 2.02 -15.66
N LEU A 3 -1.04 2.29 -15.87
CA LEU A 3 -1.75 3.46 -15.35
C LEU A 3 -2.79 3.01 -14.32
N ILE A 4 -3.35 3.97 -13.58
CA ILE A 4 -4.43 3.75 -12.61
C ILE A 4 -5.58 2.89 -13.18
N ASP A 5 -5.90 3.01 -14.48
CA ASP A 5 -6.95 2.21 -15.14
C ASP A 5 -6.72 0.70 -15.04
N LYS A 6 -5.45 0.26 -15.04
CA LYS A 6 -5.09 -1.14 -14.89
C LYS A 6 -5.34 -1.66 -13.47
N PHE A 7 -5.41 -0.75 -12.49
CA PHE A 7 -5.65 -1.01 -11.09
C PHE A 7 -7.01 -0.46 -10.62
N LYS A 8 -7.93 -0.10 -11.52
CA LYS A 8 -9.18 0.61 -11.17
C LYS A 8 -10.04 -0.12 -10.13
N ASN A 9 -9.91 -1.44 -10.01
CA ASN A 9 -10.58 -2.23 -8.98
C ASN A 9 -10.09 -1.92 -7.55
N GLY A 10 -8.95 -1.26 -7.40
CA GLY A 10 -8.45 -0.71 -6.14
C GLY A 10 -9.09 0.62 -5.75
N LEU A 11 -9.91 1.24 -6.60
CA LEU A 11 -10.65 2.46 -6.26
C LEU A 11 -11.75 2.17 -5.23
N TYR A 12 -11.87 3.05 -4.24
CA TYR A 12 -13.01 3.04 -3.33
C TYR A 12 -14.30 3.35 -4.10
N SER A 13 -15.45 2.86 -3.60
CA SER A 13 -16.74 3.03 -4.28
C SER A 13 -17.10 4.48 -4.59
N PHE A 14 -16.71 5.44 -3.73
CA PHE A 14 -16.96 6.87 -3.95
C PHE A 14 -15.98 7.53 -4.94
N GLU A 15 -14.85 6.89 -5.25
CA GLU A 15 -13.85 7.34 -6.22
C GLU A 15 -14.17 6.91 -7.66
N ARG A 16 -15.18 6.06 -7.84
CA ARG A 16 -15.60 5.54 -9.15
C ARG A 16 -16.60 6.48 -9.81
N ASP A 17 -16.34 6.81 -11.07
CA ASP A 17 -17.31 7.46 -11.95
C ASP A 17 -18.04 6.37 -12.75
N ILE A 18 -19.29 6.13 -12.36
CA ILE A 18 -20.06 4.96 -12.80
C ILE A 18 -20.83 5.35 -14.06
N GLN A 19 -20.67 4.56 -15.11
CA GLN A 19 -21.51 4.68 -16.29
C GLN A 19 -22.75 3.79 -16.09
N HIS A 20 -23.92 4.40 -16.15
CA HIS A 20 -25.18 3.66 -16.01
C HIS A 20 -25.43 2.81 -17.26
N ASP A 21 -25.61 1.52 -17.06
CA ASP A 21 -26.02 0.58 -18.08
C ASP A 21 -27.29 -0.11 -17.58
N GLU A 22 -28.39 0.01 -18.32
CA GLU A 22 -29.70 -0.53 -17.90
C GLU A 22 -29.73 -2.07 -17.86
N THR A 23 -28.59 -2.73 -18.08
CA THR A 23 -28.51 -4.18 -18.25
C THR A 23 -28.17 -4.93 -16.95
N ASN A 24 -29.14 -5.77 -16.58
CA ASN A 24 -29.09 -6.91 -15.66
C ASN A 24 -29.19 -6.65 -14.14
N ASN A 25 -30.37 -6.14 -13.75
CA ASN A 25 -30.80 -5.87 -12.38
C ASN A 25 -30.95 -7.10 -11.46
N TYR A 26 -30.67 -8.33 -11.94
CA TYR A 26 -30.83 -9.55 -11.14
C TYR A 26 -29.67 -9.78 -10.16
N LYS A 27 -28.43 -9.51 -10.59
CA LYS A 27 -27.24 -9.69 -9.72
C LYS A 27 -27.21 -8.66 -8.59
N SER A 28 -27.49 -7.40 -8.93
CA SER A 28 -27.57 -6.29 -7.98
C SER A 28 -28.60 -6.59 -6.88
N GLU A 29 -29.80 -7.03 -7.26
CA GLU A 29 -30.87 -7.37 -6.32
C GLU A 29 -30.46 -8.48 -5.35
N ASN A 30 -29.95 -9.61 -5.87
CA ASN A 30 -29.51 -10.73 -5.01
C ASN A 30 -28.44 -10.31 -4.00
N ARG A 31 -27.51 -9.44 -4.41
CA ARG A 31 -26.45 -8.93 -3.53
C ARG A 31 -26.97 -7.91 -2.54
N LEU A 32 -27.90 -7.05 -2.94
CA LEU A 32 -28.56 -6.13 -2.02
C LEU A 32 -29.27 -6.92 -0.91
N GLN A 33 -29.99 -7.99 -1.26
CA GLN A 33 -30.61 -8.88 -0.27
C GLN A 33 -29.58 -9.58 0.63
N TYR A 34 -28.46 -10.03 0.08
CA TYR A 34 -27.35 -10.57 0.87
C TYR A 34 -26.84 -9.55 1.90
N TRP A 35 -26.54 -8.32 1.47
CA TRP A 35 -26.01 -7.27 2.34
C TRP A 35 -27.01 -6.84 3.41
N LYS A 36 -28.30 -6.71 3.07
CA LYS A 36 -29.39 -6.45 4.03
C LYS A 36 -29.40 -7.51 5.14
N LYS A 37 -29.32 -8.79 4.75
CA LYS A 37 -29.29 -9.91 5.71
C LYS A 37 -28.01 -9.92 6.55
N PHE A 38 -26.85 -9.71 5.92
CA PHE A 38 -25.55 -9.75 6.58
C PHE A 38 -25.39 -8.64 7.62
N LEU A 39 -25.80 -7.41 7.27
CA LEU A 39 -25.68 -6.24 8.13
C LEU A 39 -26.86 -6.11 9.12
N GLY A 40 -27.96 -6.83 8.90
CA GLY A 40 -29.16 -6.73 9.74
C GLY A 40 -29.89 -5.39 9.60
N VAL A 41 -29.76 -4.73 8.45
CA VAL A 41 -30.35 -3.41 8.16
C VAL A 41 -31.34 -3.50 7.00
N ASN A 42 -32.26 -2.55 6.95
CA ASN A 42 -33.16 -2.39 5.81
C ASN A 42 -32.54 -1.53 4.70
N GLU A 43 -33.23 -1.49 3.56
CA GLU A 43 -32.75 -0.80 2.36
C GLU A 43 -32.59 0.70 2.54
N ARG A 44 -33.53 1.36 3.23
CA ARG A 44 -33.43 2.80 3.51
C ARG A 44 -32.24 3.13 4.40
N GLU A 45 -31.88 2.23 5.32
CA GLU A 45 -30.70 2.41 6.17
C GLU A 45 -29.41 2.33 5.34
N ILE A 46 -29.32 1.37 4.42
CA ILE A 46 -28.20 1.27 3.47
C ILE A 46 -28.12 2.53 2.60
N GLU A 47 -29.24 2.93 2.00
CA GLU A 47 -29.32 4.14 1.18
C GLU A 47 -28.90 5.38 1.96
N ASN A 48 -29.32 5.52 3.22
CA ASN A 48 -28.94 6.65 4.07
C ASN A 48 -27.44 6.66 4.40
N ILE A 49 -26.84 5.50 4.68
CA ILE A 49 -25.39 5.40 4.95
C ILE A 49 -24.61 5.79 3.71
N LEU A 50 -25.02 5.28 2.54
CA LEU A 50 -24.31 5.50 1.29
C LEU A 50 -24.47 6.93 0.77
N SER A 51 -25.68 7.49 0.83
CA SER A 51 -25.95 8.85 0.38
C SER A 51 -25.34 9.90 1.31
N ASN A 52 -25.61 9.82 2.61
CA ASN A 52 -25.13 10.82 3.57
C ASN A 52 -23.66 10.62 3.96
N GLY A 53 -23.19 9.38 3.97
CA GLY A 53 -21.81 9.06 4.36
C GLY A 53 -20.81 9.12 3.22
N LEU A 54 -21.19 8.69 2.01
CA LEU A 54 -20.25 8.47 0.89
C LEU A 54 -20.66 9.19 -0.40
N GLY A 55 -21.79 9.91 -0.43
CA GLY A 55 -22.29 10.58 -1.63
C GLY A 55 -22.69 9.63 -2.76
N ILE A 56 -23.02 8.38 -2.43
CA ILE A 56 -23.41 7.34 -3.40
C ILE A 56 -24.94 7.31 -3.47
N ASN A 57 -25.51 7.61 -4.64
CA ASN A 57 -26.96 7.54 -4.87
C ASN A 57 -27.41 6.09 -5.16
N THR A 58 -28.73 5.86 -5.20
CA THR A 58 -29.33 4.53 -5.41
C THR A 58 -28.99 3.92 -6.77
N ALA A 59 -28.95 4.72 -7.83
CA ALA A 59 -28.56 4.27 -9.15
C ALA A 59 -27.10 3.76 -9.16
N ASN A 60 -26.20 4.47 -8.50
CA ASN A 60 -24.80 4.09 -8.33
C ASN A 60 -24.65 2.83 -7.48
N LEU A 61 -25.48 2.64 -6.45
CA LEU A 61 -25.47 1.42 -5.64
C LEU A 61 -25.78 0.18 -6.48
N ASN A 62 -26.81 0.24 -7.32
CA ASN A 62 -27.18 -0.90 -8.16
C ASN A 62 -26.05 -1.30 -9.11
N GLU A 63 -25.37 -0.32 -9.71
CA GLU A 63 -24.21 -0.56 -10.58
C GLU A 63 -22.98 -1.06 -9.82
N LEU A 64 -22.73 -0.58 -8.60
CA LEU A 64 -21.65 -1.12 -7.77
C LEU A 64 -21.90 -2.58 -7.43
N LEU A 65 -23.15 -2.94 -7.16
CA LEU A 65 -23.52 -4.30 -6.82
C LEU A 65 -23.60 -5.21 -8.03
N SER A 66 -23.87 -4.69 -9.24
CA SER A 66 -23.91 -5.48 -10.47
C SER A 66 -22.54 -6.05 -10.85
N GLU A 67 -21.45 -5.49 -10.31
CA GLU A 67 -20.07 -5.83 -10.65
C GLU A 67 -19.73 -5.53 -12.12
N ASN A 68 -20.46 -4.58 -12.71
CA ASN A 68 -20.11 -4.06 -14.02
C ASN A 68 -18.77 -3.34 -13.91
N ASP A 69 -17.78 -3.76 -14.72
CA ASP A 69 -16.51 -3.05 -14.89
C ASP A 69 -16.67 -1.71 -15.63
N ASN A 70 -17.89 -1.22 -15.77
CA ASN A 70 -18.25 0.00 -16.48
C ASN A 70 -18.13 1.25 -15.59
N PHE A 71 -16.93 1.46 -15.05
CA PHE A 71 -16.59 2.66 -14.31
C PHE A 71 -15.19 3.15 -14.66
N SER A 72 -14.99 4.44 -14.51
CA SER A 72 -13.69 5.11 -14.64
C SER A 72 -13.25 5.71 -13.31
N CYS A 73 -12.01 6.17 -13.28
CA CYS A 73 -11.45 6.86 -12.12
C CYS A 73 -11.91 8.33 -12.10
N LYS A 74 -12.55 8.78 -11.01
CA LYS A 74 -12.77 10.22 -10.80
C LYS A 74 -11.44 10.95 -10.68
N VAL A 75 -11.37 12.16 -11.23
CA VAL A 75 -10.21 13.04 -11.08
C VAL A 75 -10.27 13.72 -9.71
N THR A 76 -9.59 13.15 -8.74
CA THR A 76 -9.43 13.70 -7.38
C THR A 76 -7.94 13.86 -7.06
N GLU A 77 -7.60 14.70 -6.10
CA GLU A 77 -6.21 14.86 -5.64
C GLU A 77 -5.60 13.51 -5.23
N THR A 78 -6.34 12.69 -4.48
CA THR A 78 -5.91 11.37 -4.03
C THR A 78 -5.65 10.40 -5.18
N ASN A 79 -6.50 10.41 -6.22
CA ASN A 79 -6.36 9.53 -7.38
C ASN A 79 -5.23 9.99 -8.30
N VAL A 80 -5.05 11.31 -8.47
CA VAL A 80 -3.90 11.87 -9.19
C VAL A 80 -2.60 11.47 -8.50
N LEU A 81 -2.54 11.61 -7.17
CA LEU A 81 -1.38 11.22 -6.39
C LEU A 81 -1.10 9.71 -6.48
N TRP A 82 -2.13 8.88 -6.45
CA TRP A 82 -1.96 7.44 -6.64
C TRP A 82 -1.41 7.08 -8.01
N ASN A 83 -1.94 7.70 -9.07
CA ASN A 83 -1.45 7.49 -10.43
C ASN A 83 0.02 7.93 -10.57
N GLN A 84 0.45 8.99 -9.88
CA GLN A 84 1.85 9.40 -9.81
C GLN A 84 2.72 8.37 -9.07
N LEU A 85 2.26 7.82 -7.95
CA LEU A 85 2.99 6.77 -7.23
C LEU A 85 3.16 5.50 -8.10
N ILE A 86 2.11 5.11 -8.84
CA ILE A 86 2.15 3.99 -9.80
C ILE A 86 3.20 4.26 -10.89
N HIS A 87 3.23 5.49 -11.41
CA HIS A 87 4.22 5.91 -12.39
C HIS A 87 5.63 5.81 -11.81
N ASP A 88 5.87 6.43 -10.65
CA ASP A 88 7.19 6.48 -10.02
C ASP A 88 7.75 5.08 -9.78
N LEU A 89 6.91 4.13 -9.32
CA LEU A 89 7.26 2.70 -9.13
C LEU A 89 7.78 2.00 -10.41
N GLN A 90 7.54 2.56 -11.60
CA GLN A 90 7.97 2.01 -12.88
C GLN A 90 9.18 2.74 -13.49
N VAL A 91 9.63 3.85 -12.89
CA VAL A 91 10.71 4.65 -13.46
C VAL A 91 12.07 4.03 -13.11
N LEU A 92 12.97 3.97 -14.10
CA LEU A 92 14.35 3.49 -13.94
C LEU A 92 15.13 4.21 -12.82
N SER A 93 14.77 5.44 -12.49
CA SER A 93 15.37 6.18 -11.37
C SER A 93 15.22 5.45 -10.05
N ILE A 94 14.11 4.71 -9.83
CA ILE A 94 13.93 3.90 -8.63
C ILE A 94 14.96 2.78 -8.57
N GLU A 95 15.25 2.12 -9.69
CA GLU A 95 16.24 1.03 -9.72
C GLU A 95 17.63 1.52 -9.27
N SER A 96 17.97 2.78 -9.59
CA SER A 96 19.24 3.40 -9.19
C SER A 96 19.29 3.86 -7.73
N ILE A 97 18.17 3.87 -7.00
CA ILE A 97 18.15 4.25 -5.59
C ILE A 97 18.84 3.16 -4.77
N ILE A 98 19.90 3.57 -4.08
CA ILE A 98 20.60 2.74 -3.11
C ILE A 98 19.90 2.91 -1.76
N LEU A 99 19.28 1.83 -1.27
CA LEU A 99 18.77 1.80 0.09
C LEU A 99 19.97 1.85 1.07
N PRO A 100 19.81 2.48 2.26
CA PRO A 100 20.81 2.34 3.33
C PRO A 100 20.97 0.86 3.72
N GLU A 101 21.94 0.53 4.58
CA GLU A 101 22.08 -0.82 5.12
C GLU A 101 20.81 -1.20 5.91
N PHE A 102 19.82 -1.74 5.21
CA PHE A 102 18.50 -2.07 5.74
C PHE A 102 18.53 -3.48 6.31
N TYR A 103 18.23 -3.60 7.60
CA TYR A 103 18.22 -4.86 8.32
C TYR A 103 17.30 -4.77 9.52
N ILE A 104 16.75 -5.92 9.91
CA ILE A 104 16.17 -6.13 11.23
C ILE A 104 17.17 -6.90 12.10
N ILE A 105 16.96 -6.90 13.42
CA ILE A 105 17.72 -7.72 14.36
C ILE A 105 16.88 -8.96 14.65
N GLY A 106 17.38 -10.13 14.26
CA GLY A 106 16.75 -11.41 14.50
C GLY A 106 16.86 -11.87 15.95
N ASP A 107 16.22 -13.00 16.27
CA ASP A 107 16.06 -13.51 17.64
C ASP A 107 17.39 -13.77 18.38
N ILE A 108 18.47 -14.08 17.65
CA ILE A 108 19.81 -14.33 18.22
C ILE A 108 20.78 -13.15 18.00
N GLY A 109 20.25 -11.96 17.68
CA GLY A 109 21.01 -10.70 17.58
C GLY A 109 21.72 -10.46 16.25
N GLN A 110 21.53 -11.33 15.27
CA GLN A 110 22.08 -11.21 13.92
C GLN A 110 21.31 -10.20 13.07
N LYS A 111 22.02 -9.54 12.15
CA LYS A 111 21.38 -8.74 11.10
C LYS A 111 20.79 -9.68 10.05
N GLU A 112 19.52 -9.50 9.74
CA GLU A 112 18.83 -10.25 8.69
C GLU A 112 17.89 -9.35 7.89
N LEU A 113 17.61 -9.77 6.65
CA LEU A 113 16.57 -9.15 5.85
C LEU A 113 15.21 -9.67 6.31
N PRO A 114 14.18 -8.82 6.38
CA PRO A 114 12.89 -9.27 6.84
C PRO A 114 12.14 -10.07 5.75
N MET A 115 11.06 -10.72 6.15
CA MET A 115 10.30 -11.63 5.27
C MET A 115 9.78 -10.91 4.02
N PHE A 116 9.87 -11.58 2.86
CA PHE A 116 9.44 -11.03 1.56
C PHE A 116 10.01 -9.65 1.25
N TYR A 117 11.22 -9.34 1.71
CA TYR A 117 11.85 -8.02 1.55
C TYR A 117 11.85 -7.53 0.10
N GLY A 118 12.18 -8.39 -0.87
CA GLY A 118 12.23 -8.02 -2.30
C GLY A 118 10.90 -7.49 -2.86
N PHE A 119 9.76 -7.88 -2.29
CA PHE A 119 8.45 -7.35 -2.66
C PHE A 119 8.22 -5.92 -2.11
N HIS A 120 8.81 -5.60 -0.97
CA HIS A 120 8.64 -4.30 -0.32
C HIS A 120 9.68 -3.27 -0.80
N GLU A 121 10.82 -3.76 -1.29
CA GLU A 121 11.96 -2.95 -1.73
C GLU A 121 11.58 -1.78 -2.66
N PRO A 122 10.72 -1.95 -3.70
CA PRO A 122 10.35 -0.85 -4.58
C PRO A 122 9.63 0.30 -3.85
N PHE A 123 8.81 -0.01 -2.84
CA PHE A 123 8.13 1.01 -2.02
C PHE A 123 9.08 1.72 -1.07
N LEU A 124 10.05 1.00 -0.51
CA LEU A 124 11.11 1.62 0.30
C LEU A 124 11.95 2.59 -0.56
N LYS A 125 12.32 2.18 -1.78
CA LYS A 125 13.04 3.03 -2.73
C LYS A 125 12.20 4.23 -3.17
N LEU A 126 10.90 4.05 -3.41
CA LEU A 126 9.98 5.15 -3.68
C LEU A 126 9.92 6.16 -2.53
N ALA A 127 9.86 5.66 -1.29
CA ALA A 127 9.88 6.50 -0.10
C ALA A 127 11.17 7.31 -0.03
N ILE A 128 12.33 6.67 -0.27
CA ILE A 128 13.61 7.38 -0.38
C ILE A 128 13.55 8.40 -1.51
N LEU A 129 13.17 8.04 -2.74
CA LEU A 129 13.14 8.98 -3.87
C LEU A 129 12.37 10.26 -3.55
N ARG A 130 11.20 10.13 -2.90
CA ARG A 130 10.36 11.27 -2.52
C ARG A 130 10.83 12.01 -1.27
N PHE A 131 11.68 11.38 -0.45
CA PHE A 131 12.16 11.90 0.83
C PHE A 131 13.64 12.34 0.83
N GLU A 132 14.46 11.86 -0.11
CA GLU A 132 15.92 11.97 -0.12
C GLU A 132 16.40 13.41 -0.25
N ASN A 133 15.70 14.21 -1.06
CA ASN A 133 15.96 15.65 -1.17
C ASN A 133 15.73 16.39 0.16
N TYR A 134 14.89 15.85 1.03
CA TYR A 134 14.66 16.40 2.36
C TYR A 134 15.70 15.86 3.36
N TRP A 135 15.89 14.54 3.44
CA TRP A 135 16.79 13.88 4.40
C TRP A 135 18.25 14.34 4.32
N LYS A 136 18.84 14.39 3.12
CA LYS A 136 20.27 14.70 2.94
C LYS A 136 20.66 16.10 3.42
N ASN A 137 19.68 16.99 3.56
CA ASN A 137 19.89 18.37 3.96
C ASN A 137 19.70 18.60 5.47
N ILE A 138 19.39 17.55 6.25
CA ILE A 138 19.12 17.69 7.68
C ILE A 138 20.39 17.43 8.50
N PRO A 139 20.96 18.46 9.14
CA PRO A 139 22.19 18.31 9.91
C PRO A 139 21.95 17.50 11.19
N GLY A 140 22.82 16.53 11.44
CA GLY A 140 22.90 15.82 12.73
C GLY A 140 22.00 14.60 12.89
N ILE A 141 21.30 14.14 11.84
CA ILE A 141 20.59 12.86 11.90
C ILE A 141 21.44 11.74 11.29
N SER A 142 21.69 10.69 12.07
CA SER A 142 22.48 9.53 11.62
C SER A 142 21.68 8.59 10.70
N ASP A 143 22.38 7.87 9.83
CA ASP A 143 21.79 6.84 8.95
C ASP A 143 21.05 5.74 9.73
N ASN A 144 21.43 5.46 10.98
CA ASN A 144 20.71 4.52 11.84
C ASN A 144 19.28 4.96 12.17
N VAL A 145 19.06 6.27 12.35
CA VAL A 145 17.70 6.82 12.54
C VAL A 145 16.90 6.62 11.26
N PHE A 146 17.52 6.84 10.10
CA PHE A 146 16.85 6.60 8.82
C PHE A 146 16.45 5.15 8.63
N ASN A 147 17.37 4.22 8.93
CA ASN A 147 17.07 2.79 8.89
C ASN A 147 15.87 2.44 9.79
N LYS A 148 15.82 2.99 11.01
CA LYS A 148 14.67 2.78 11.92
C LYS A 148 13.35 3.32 11.35
N LEU A 149 13.37 4.48 10.69
CA LEU A 149 12.19 5.03 10.03
C LEU A 149 11.75 4.15 8.85
N LEU A 150 12.69 3.63 8.05
CA LEU A 150 12.39 2.71 6.96
C LEU A 150 11.87 1.36 7.45
N ILE A 151 12.39 0.84 8.57
CA ILE A 151 11.86 -0.39 9.19
C ILE A 151 10.39 -0.18 9.58
N TYR A 152 10.05 0.97 10.14
CA TYR A 152 8.65 1.29 10.44
C TYR A 152 7.77 1.32 9.18
N LEU A 153 8.26 1.87 8.05
CA LEU A 153 7.54 1.77 6.78
C LEU A 153 7.38 0.31 6.33
N TYR A 154 8.46 -0.48 6.40
CA TYR A 154 8.42 -1.89 6.05
C TYR A 154 7.36 -2.64 6.88
N ASP A 155 7.32 -2.43 8.20
CA ASP A 155 6.34 -3.08 9.08
C ASP A 155 4.90 -2.76 8.67
N GLN A 156 4.62 -1.50 8.32
CA GLN A 156 3.30 -1.09 7.82
C GLN A 156 2.95 -1.76 6.49
N LEU A 157 3.92 -1.86 5.57
CA LEU A 157 3.70 -2.51 4.27
C LEU A 157 3.53 -4.03 4.42
N ALA A 158 4.31 -4.65 5.30
CA ALA A 158 4.22 -6.07 5.62
C ALA A 158 2.87 -6.40 6.27
N GLU A 159 2.38 -5.57 7.20
CA GLU A 159 1.05 -5.75 7.81
C GLU A 159 -0.06 -5.78 6.75
N ILE A 160 0.05 -4.93 5.72
CA ILE A 160 -0.90 -4.87 4.60
C ILE A 160 -0.80 -6.12 3.70
N SER A 161 0.42 -6.59 3.41
CA SER A 161 0.67 -7.57 2.34
C SER A 161 0.84 -9.02 2.81
N TYR A 162 1.19 -9.25 4.08
CA TYR A 162 1.69 -10.54 4.57
C TYR A 162 0.75 -11.72 4.29
N ARG A 163 -0.56 -11.55 4.54
CA ARG A 163 -1.55 -12.61 4.30
C ARG A 163 -1.67 -12.95 2.82
N THR A 164 -1.62 -11.94 1.95
CA THR A 164 -1.66 -12.10 0.50
C THR A 164 -0.40 -12.81 0.01
N LEU A 165 0.78 -12.41 0.48
CA LEU A 165 2.03 -13.03 0.06
C LEU A 165 2.15 -14.50 0.53
N ILE A 166 1.59 -14.84 1.69
CA ILE A 166 1.47 -16.24 2.12
C ILE A 166 0.51 -17.03 1.21
N LEU A 167 -0.61 -16.43 0.82
CA LEU A 167 -1.53 -17.06 -0.12
C LEU A 167 -0.83 -17.33 -1.47
N GLU A 168 -0.13 -16.33 -2.02
CA GLU A 168 0.66 -16.48 -3.25
C GLU A 168 1.75 -17.54 -3.14
N LEU A 169 2.43 -17.64 -1.99
CA LEU A 169 3.40 -18.71 -1.74
C LEU A 169 2.74 -20.09 -1.79
N ASN A 170 1.55 -20.24 -1.20
CA ASN A 170 0.82 -21.50 -1.22
C ASN A 170 0.32 -21.85 -2.62
N ILE A 171 -0.21 -20.88 -3.37
CA ILE A 171 -0.64 -21.04 -4.76
C ILE A 171 0.56 -21.49 -5.61
N ALA A 172 1.68 -20.77 -5.57
CA ALA A 172 2.87 -21.11 -6.33
C ALA A 172 3.43 -22.49 -5.98
N ARG A 173 3.32 -22.90 -4.71
CA ARG A 173 3.68 -24.25 -4.26
C ARG A 173 2.76 -25.31 -4.86
N GLU A 174 1.44 -25.12 -4.80
CA GLU A 174 0.45 -26.07 -5.34
C GLU A 174 0.56 -26.21 -6.86
N GLU A 175 0.92 -25.13 -7.54
CA GLU A 175 1.14 -25.10 -8.98
C GLU A 175 2.53 -25.57 -9.41
N ASN A 176 3.37 -26.05 -8.49
CA ASN A 176 4.76 -26.49 -8.73
C ASN A 176 5.64 -25.41 -9.42
N LYS A 177 5.43 -24.14 -9.08
CA LYS A 177 6.20 -23.00 -9.61
C LYS A 177 7.43 -22.64 -8.76
N LEU A 178 7.67 -23.35 -7.65
CA LEU A 178 8.79 -23.07 -6.74
C LEU A 178 9.93 -24.07 -6.95
N ALA A 179 11.17 -23.56 -7.05
CA ALA A 179 12.37 -24.39 -7.09
C ALA A 179 12.89 -24.69 -5.66
N GLY A 180 13.37 -25.91 -5.44
CA GLY A 180 13.92 -26.35 -4.15
C GLY A 180 13.31 -27.67 -3.66
N GLU A 181 14.16 -28.51 -3.08
CA GLU A 181 13.76 -29.80 -2.48
C GLU A 181 13.14 -29.58 -1.10
N THR A 182 13.68 -28.62 -0.35
CA THR A 182 13.21 -28.30 1.01
C THR A 182 12.24 -27.12 1.02
N SER A 183 11.46 -27.01 2.11
CA SER A 183 10.55 -25.85 2.28
C SER A 183 11.30 -24.53 2.41
N GLU A 184 12.51 -24.53 2.97
CA GLU A 184 13.37 -23.36 3.08
C GLU A 184 13.88 -22.91 1.71
N GLU A 185 14.37 -23.84 0.89
CA GLU A 185 14.81 -23.56 -0.48
C GLU A 185 13.66 -22.98 -1.33
N ARG A 186 12.46 -23.58 -1.24
CA ARG A 186 11.28 -23.08 -1.94
C ARG A 186 10.85 -21.69 -1.49
N TYR A 187 10.89 -21.42 -0.18
CA TYR A 187 10.63 -20.08 0.34
C TYR A 187 11.68 -19.08 -0.17
N ASN A 188 12.95 -19.45 -0.16
CA ASN A 188 14.02 -18.58 -0.62
C ASN A 188 13.89 -18.27 -2.11
N TYR A 189 13.56 -19.27 -2.93
CA TYR A 189 13.23 -19.07 -4.34
C TYR A 189 12.01 -18.16 -4.53
N PHE A 190 10.95 -18.36 -3.74
CA PHE A 190 9.77 -17.51 -3.78
C PHE A 190 10.14 -16.05 -3.49
N SER A 191 10.86 -15.80 -2.40
CA SER A 191 11.17 -14.46 -1.92
C SER A 191 12.18 -13.71 -2.80
N THR A 192 13.10 -14.42 -3.46
CA THR A 192 14.21 -13.78 -4.19
C THR A 192 14.01 -13.76 -5.71
N GLN A 193 13.20 -14.67 -6.27
CA GLN A 193 12.98 -14.76 -7.71
C GLN A 193 11.50 -14.59 -8.06
N TYR A 194 10.65 -15.49 -7.54
CA TYR A 194 9.23 -15.54 -7.94
C TYR A 194 8.50 -14.22 -7.73
N LEU A 195 8.68 -13.59 -6.57
CA LEU A 195 8.04 -12.30 -6.25
C LEU A 195 8.51 -11.17 -7.17
N SER A 196 9.78 -11.18 -7.61
CA SER A 196 10.30 -10.19 -8.54
C SER A 196 9.71 -10.39 -9.94
N ASP A 197 9.72 -11.63 -10.44
CA ASP A 197 9.22 -11.97 -11.78
C ASP A 197 7.71 -11.71 -11.92
N ASN A 198 6.97 -11.91 -10.83
CA ASN A 198 5.51 -11.77 -10.80
C ASN A 198 5.03 -10.49 -10.11
N TYR A 199 5.94 -9.57 -9.77
CA TYR A 199 5.65 -8.41 -8.92
C TYR A 199 4.40 -7.64 -9.36
N TRP A 200 4.38 -7.25 -10.63
CA TRP A 200 3.27 -6.48 -11.19
C TRP A 200 2.01 -7.30 -11.46
N LEU A 201 2.13 -8.62 -11.58
CA LEU A 201 0.95 -9.50 -11.72
C LEU A 201 0.24 -9.62 -10.38
N ILE A 202 1.00 -9.80 -9.29
CA ILE A 202 0.48 -9.82 -7.92
C ILE A 202 -0.20 -8.50 -7.58
N LEU A 203 0.42 -7.35 -7.89
CA LEU A 203 -0.21 -6.05 -7.61
C LEU A 203 -1.48 -5.81 -8.44
N GLU A 204 -1.57 -6.36 -9.65
CA GLU A 204 -2.77 -6.28 -10.49
C GLU A 204 -3.90 -7.18 -10.00
N GLU A 205 -3.55 -8.37 -9.48
CA GLU A 205 -4.51 -9.31 -8.89
C GLU A 205 -5.08 -8.78 -7.57
N TYR A 206 -4.25 -8.07 -6.80
CA TYR A 206 -4.63 -7.49 -5.50
C TYR A 206 -4.54 -5.95 -5.52
N PRO A 207 -5.35 -5.25 -6.34
CA PRO A 207 -5.22 -3.81 -6.54
C PRO A 207 -5.59 -3.00 -5.29
N VAL A 208 -6.44 -3.54 -4.41
CA VAL A 208 -6.75 -2.93 -3.10
C VAL A 208 -5.54 -2.98 -2.17
N MET A 209 -4.83 -4.12 -2.12
CA MET A 209 -3.57 -4.22 -1.36
C MET A 209 -2.56 -3.21 -1.89
N PHE A 210 -2.41 -3.14 -3.22
CA PHE A 210 -1.52 -2.17 -3.85
C PHE A 210 -1.88 -0.71 -3.51
N ARG A 211 -3.17 -0.36 -3.60
CA ARG A 211 -3.70 0.95 -3.20
C ARG A 211 -3.29 1.30 -1.76
N LEU A 212 -3.51 0.37 -0.82
CA LEU A 212 -3.19 0.56 0.59
C LEU A 212 -1.69 0.74 0.83
N MET A 213 -0.83 -0.03 0.14
CA MET A 213 0.62 0.13 0.22
C MET A 213 1.10 1.50 -0.29
N CYS A 214 0.53 1.99 -1.39
CA CYS A 214 0.79 3.35 -1.89
C CYS A 214 0.37 4.42 -0.87
N GLU A 215 -0.83 4.27 -0.28
CA GLU A 215 -1.32 5.20 0.75
C GLU A 215 -0.47 5.17 2.02
N ALA A 216 -0.04 3.98 2.47
CA ALA A 216 0.85 3.81 3.61
C ALA A 216 2.20 4.50 3.37
N THR A 217 2.78 4.29 2.19
CA THR A 217 4.03 4.94 1.78
C THR A 217 3.88 6.47 1.79
N GLN A 218 2.81 7.01 1.20
CA GLN A 218 2.58 8.45 1.18
C GLN A 218 2.33 9.04 2.58
N LYS A 219 1.56 8.36 3.41
CA LYS A 219 1.34 8.76 4.81
C LYS A 219 2.64 8.75 5.59
N TRP A 220 3.49 7.75 5.39
CA TRP A 220 4.81 7.67 6.00
C TRP A 220 5.69 8.84 5.60
N ILE A 221 5.76 9.18 4.30
CA ILE A 221 6.55 10.34 3.81
C ILE A 221 6.06 11.61 4.52
N ASN A 222 4.76 11.91 4.45
CA ASN A 222 4.19 13.13 5.01
C ASN A 222 4.39 13.23 6.54
N ASN A 223 4.15 12.13 7.25
CA ASN A 223 4.25 12.11 8.71
C ASN A 223 5.71 12.21 9.17
N THR A 224 6.63 11.53 8.48
CA THR A 224 8.06 11.55 8.82
C THR A 224 8.66 12.92 8.56
N THR A 225 8.36 13.55 7.42
CA THR A 225 8.75 14.94 7.13
C THR A 225 8.22 15.88 8.21
N ARG A 226 6.92 15.83 8.51
CA ARG A 226 6.32 16.70 9.54
C ARG A 226 6.90 16.47 10.93
N PHE A 227 7.23 15.23 11.27
CA PHE A 227 7.84 14.89 12.55
C PHE A 227 9.24 15.50 12.67
N ILE A 228 10.07 15.37 11.63
CA ILE A 228 11.42 15.93 11.63
C ILE A 228 11.39 17.46 11.63
N ASP A 229 10.53 18.08 10.81
CA ASP A 229 10.36 19.55 10.80
C ASP A 229 10.05 20.09 12.20
N ARG A 230 9.17 19.41 12.93
CA ARG A 230 8.78 19.79 14.29
C ARG A 230 9.92 19.59 15.28
N ILE A 231 10.60 18.45 15.26
CA ILE A 231 11.76 18.21 16.13
C ILE A 231 12.85 19.26 15.91
N LEU A 232 13.13 19.62 14.66
CA LEU A 232 14.15 20.62 14.34
C LEU A 232 13.73 22.02 14.80
N SER A 233 12.45 22.37 14.61
CA SER A 233 11.90 23.66 15.03
C SER A 233 11.87 23.80 16.55
N ASP A 234 11.54 22.72 17.26
CA ASP A 234 11.41 22.69 18.71
C ASP A 234 12.74 22.32 19.41
N LYS A 235 13.83 22.15 18.66
CA LYS A 235 15.10 21.57 19.15
C LYS A 235 15.63 22.28 20.40
N ASP A 236 15.76 23.61 20.36
CA ASP A 236 16.33 24.37 21.49
C ASP A 236 15.44 24.28 22.74
N ASP A 237 14.12 24.22 22.57
CA ASP A 237 13.18 24.10 23.68
C ASP A 237 13.14 22.68 24.25
N LEU A 238 13.23 21.66 23.39
CA LEU A 238 13.38 20.26 23.79
C LEU A 238 14.70 20.05 24.56
N GLU A 239 15.81 20.62 24.09
CA GLU A 239 17.10 20.51 24.76
C GLU A 239 17.10 21.14 26.17
N LYS A 240 16.44 22.29 26.33
CA LYS A 240 16.24 22.93 27.65
C LYS A 240 15.33 22.10 28.55
N LEU A 241 14.19 21.64 28.03
CA LEU A 241 13.18 20.89 28.79
C LEU A 241 13.73 19.55 29.28
N LEU A 242 14.43 18.83 28.40
CA LEU A 242 14.98 17.50 28.65
C LEU A 242 16.38 17.53 29.27
N LYS A 243 16.95 18.72 29.50
CA LYS A 243 18.30 18.92 30.04
C LYS A 243 19.38 18.18 29.24
N LEU A 244 19.25 18.19 27.92
CA LEU A 244 20.17 17.48 27.01
C LEU A 244 21.48 18.23 26.77
N ARG A 245 21.56 19.51 27.17
CA ARG A 245 22.83 20.22 27.36
C ARG A 245 23.13 20.32 28.85
N GLU A 246 23.98 19.43 29.36
CA GLU A 246 24.74 19.72 30.57
C GLU A 246 25.86 20.71 30.22
N ASN A 247 26.17 21.60 31.16
CA ASN A 247 27.10 22.73 31.03
C ASN A 247 28.42 22.43 30.29
#